data_AF-A0A960E672-F1
#
_entry.id   AF-A0A960E672-F1
#
_cell.length_a   1.000
_cell.length_b   1.000
_cell.length_c   1.000
_cell.angle_alpha   90.00
_cell.angle_beta   90.00
_cell.angle_gamma   90.00
#
_symmetry.space_group_name_H-M   'P 1'
#
loop_
_entity.id
_entity.type
_entity.pdbx_description
1 polymer ?
#
loop_
_entity_poly.entity_id
_entity_poly.type
_entity_poly.pdbx_seq_one_letter_code
_entity_poly.pdbx_strand_id
1 'polypeptide(L)'
;MGAAETPFAERSTRSQVSRLRRVAERAVADYPFDVDRLRLVLHGYNTTFRVDTTDGRTFALRVNVNSRRADEHLAAEAAWLAALGADPVVSERIAVPVPVRTREGSLRTSAWSDDLEADLPVLVTSWLPGRDLREPDTDGAFALGVATATLHDHAARWTLP
;
A
#
# COMPACT_ATOMS: atom_id res chain seq x y z
N MET A 1 12.51 37.47 5.92
CA MET A 1 12.90 36.80 4.67
C MET A 1 13.14 35.34 5.01
N GLY A 2 12.07 34.52 5.02
CA GLY A 2 12.19 33.10 5.37
C GLY A 2 13.00 32.39 4.30
N ALA A 3 13.94 31.53 4.70
CA ALA A 3 14.67 30.70 3.76
C ALA A 3 13.66 29.93 2.89
N ALA A 4 13.83 29.97 1.56
CA ALA A 4 13.00 29.17 0.66
C ALA A 4 13.15 27.71 1.09
N GLU A 5 12.05 27.07 1.51
CA GLU A 5 12.11 25.67 1.88
C GLU A 5 12.50 24.84 0.66
N THR A 6 13.51 23.97 0.82
CA THR A 6 13.91 23.05 -0.24
C THR A 6 12.71 22.22 -0.70
N PRO A 7 12.37 22.20 -2.01
CA PRO A 7 11.27 21.39 -2.54
C PRO A 7 11.39 19.93 -2.11
N PHE A 8 10.26 19.27 -1.84
CA PHE A 8 10.24 17.88 -1.35
C PHE A 8 11.15 16.95 -2.16
N ALA A 9 11.08 17.02 -3.50
CA ALA A 9 11.84 16.17 -4.41
C ALA A 9 13.36 16.36 -4.33
N GLU A 10 13.82 17.55 -3.92
CA GLU A 10 15.25 17.89 -3.79
C GLU A 10 15.81 17.59 -2.40
N ARG A 11 14.96 17.22 -1.44
CA ARG A 11 15.39 16.82 -0.10
C ARG A 11 16.10 15.46 -0.15
N SER A 12 16.99 15.23 0.82
CA SER A 12 17.59 13.91 0.99
C SER A 12 16.52 12.85 1.25
N THR A 13 16.75 11.62 0.80
CA THR A 13 15.84 10.48 1.02
C THR A 13 15.42 10.32 2.48
N ARG A 14 16.36 10.50 3.43
CA ARG A 14 16.06 10.45 4.87
C ARG A 14 15.05 11.52 5.29
N SER A 15 15.19 12.74 4.74
CA SER A 15 14.28 13.85 5.02
C SER A 15 12.90 13.61 4.41
N GLN A 16 12.84 13.15 3.16
CA GLN A 16 11.60 12.75 2.48
C GLN A 16 10.84 11.69 3.29
N VAL A 17 11.52 10.61 3.69
CA VAL A 17 10.94 9.54 4.50
C VAL A 17 10.44 10.05 5.86
N SER A 18 11.20 10.92 6.53
CA SER A 18 10.79 11.50 7.81
C SER A 18 9.49 12.29 7.71
N ARG A 19 9.32 13.03 6.61
CA ARG A 19 8.12 13.83 6.36
C ARG A 19 6.93 12.96 5.97
N LEU A 20 7.13 11.99 5.08
CA LEU A 20 6.09 11.03 4.69
C LEU A 20 5.68 10.09 5.83
N ARG A 21 6.55 9.86 6.81
CA ARG A 21 6.19 9.16 8.04
C ARG A 21 5.10 9.89 8.81
N ARG A 22 5.12 11.24 8.86
CA ARG A 22 4.05 12.02 9.50
C ARG A 22 2.72 11.86 8.77
N VAL A 23 2.76 11.78 7.44
CA VAL A 23 1.56 11.49 6.63
C VAL A 23 1.03 10.10 6.96
N ALA A 24 1.90 9.09 7.05
CA ALA A 24 1.52 7.74 7.44
C ALA A 24 0.93 7.67 8.86
N GLU A 25 1.51 8.41 9.82
CA GLU A 25 1.02 8.51 11.20
C GLU A 25 -0.36 9.18 11.29
N ARG A 26 -0.63 10.19 10.44
CA ARG A 26 -1.96 10.79 10.32
C ARG A 26 -2.97 9.80 9.72
N ALA A 27 -2.64 9.21 8.58
CA ALA A 27 -3.54 8.31 7.85
C ALA A 27 -3.88 7.03 8.63
N VAL A 28 -2.95 6.49 9.42
CA VAL A 28 -3.19 5.25 10.17
C VAL A 28 -4.23 5.44 11.27
N ALA A 29 -4.47 6.68 11.72
CA ALA A 29 -5.51 7.02 12.68
C ALA A 29 -6.92 6.72 12.16
N ASP A 30 -7.13 6.53 10.86
CA ASP A 30 -8.44 6.19 10.28
C ASP A 30 -8.77 4.69 10.36
N TYR A 31 -7.78 3.84 10.68
CA TYR A 31 -7.92 2.38 10.63
C TYR A 31 -8.20 1.76 12.01
N PRO A 32 -9.01 0.68 12.09
CA PRO A 32 -9.51 0.10 13.35
C PRO A 32 -8.47 -0.73 14.11
N PHE A 33 -7.28 -0.18 14.32
CA PHE A 33 -6.21 -0.78 15.11
C PHE A 33 -5.30 0.29 15.70
N ASP A 34 -4.62 -0.04 16.79
CA ASP A 34 -3.63 0.83 17.42
C ASP A 34 -2.23 0.46 16.95
N VAL A 35 -1.44 1.48 16.61
CA VAL A 35 -0.09 1.30 16.08
C VAL A 35 0.93 1.25 17.21
N ASP A 36 1.73 0.19 17.23
CA ASP A 36 2.92 0.09 18.08
C ASP A 36 4.13 0.71 17.35
N ARG A 37 4.32 0.36 16.07
CA ARG A 37 5.50 0.81 15.32
C ARG A 37 5.27 0.94 13.83
N LEU A 38 5.85 1.99 13.25
CA LEU A 38 5.99 2.17 11.80
C LEU A 38 7.45 2.00 11.37
N ARG A 39 7.73 1.12 10.40
CA ARG A 39 9.08 0.91 9.85
C ARG A 39 9.07 1.13 8.34
N LEU A 40 10.06 1.86 7.81
CA LEU A 40 10.19 1.98 6.36
C LEU A 40 10.48 0.60 5.78
N VAL A 41 9.71 0.20 4.76
CA VAL A 41 9.98 -1.00 3.95
C VAL A 41 10.69 -0.60 2.67
N LEU A 42 10.10 0.34 1.94
CA LEU A 42 10.63 0.82 0.68
C LEU A 42 10.23 2.28 0.46
N HIS A 43 11.20 3.07 0.03
CA HIS A 43 10.96 4.40 -0.52
C HIS A 43 11.42 4.40 -1.97
N GLY A 44 10.50 4.67 -2.89
CA GLY A 44 10.74 4.76 -4.32
C GLY A 44 9.67 5.63 -4.96
N TYR A 45 8.94 5.10 -5.96
CA TYR A 45 7.80 5.84 -6.54
C TYR A 45 6.71 6.13 -5.49
N ASN A 46 6.42 5.16 -4.63
CA ASN A 46 5.58 5.32 -3.45
C ASN A 46 6.43 5.03 -2.19
N THR A 47 5.90 5.38 -1.02
CA THR A 47 6.54 5.02 0.24
C THR A 47 5.70 4.00 0.97
N THR A 48 6.28 2.83 1.24
CA THR A 48 5.63 1.75 1.98
C THR A 48 6.26 1.63 3.36
N PHE A 49 5.40 1.65 4.38
CA PHE A 49 5.74 1.37 5.76
C PHE A 49 5.14 0.03 6.20
N ARG A 50 5.88 -0.73 7.00
CA ARG A 50 5.34 -1.81 7.80
C ARG A 50 4.72 -1.20 9.05
N VAL A 51 3.48 -1.59 9.33
CA VAL A 51 2.75 -1.23 10.54
C VAL A 51 2.71 -2.45 11.45
N ASP A 52 3.37 -2.37 12.59
CA ASP A 52 3.20 -3.33 13.69
C ASP A 52 2.15 -2.73 14.64
N THR A 53 1.15 -3.51 15.01
CA THR A 53 0.05 -3.07 15.89
C THR A 53 0.20 -3.62 17.29
N THR A 54 -0.44 -2.97 18.27
CA THR A 54 -0.35 -3.35 19.69
C THR A 54 -0.95 -4.73 19.98
N ASP A 55 -1.87 -5.22 19.13
CA ASP A 55 -2.45 -6.56 19.21
C ASP A 55 -1.63 -7.63 18.47
N GLY A 56 -0.45 -7.27 17.96
CA GLY A 56 0.48 -8.20 17.34
C GLY A 56 0.25 -8.44 15.84
N ARG A 57 -0.75 -7.81 15.22
CA ARG A 57 -0.93 -7.88 13.75
C ARG A 57 0.08 -7.01 13.01
N THR A 58 0.34 -7.37 11.76
CA THR A 58 1.22 -6.62 10.86
C THR A 58 0.49 -6.25 9.57
N PHE A 59 0.68 -5.01 9.12
CA PHE A 59 0.14 -4.49 7.87
C PHE A 59 1.19 -3.78 7.03
N ALA A 60 0.88 -3.53 5.76
CA ALA A 60 1.65 -2.65 4.88
C ALA A 60 0.84 -1.40 4.58
N LEU A 61 1.39 -0.22 4.88
CA LEU A 61 0.80 1.09 4.59
C LEU A 61 1.57 1.73 3.45
N ARG A 62 0.88 2.00 2.32
CA ARG A 62 1.45 2.66 1.15
C ARG A 62 0.94 4.09 1.03
N VAL A 63 1.85 5.06 1.11
CA VAL A 63 1.60 6.47 0.77
C VAL A 63 1.92 6.68 -0.71
N ASN A 64 0.93 7.12 -1.48
CA ASN A 64 1.05 7.33 -2.92
C ASN A 64 1.59 8.74 -3.23
N VAL A 65 2.90 8.90 -3.07
CA VAL A 65 3.59 10.20 -3.11
C VAL A 65 3.57 10.84 -4.49
N ASN A 66 3.90 10.05 -5.52
CA ASN A 66 4.10 10.55 -6.89
C ASN A 66 2.93 10.25 -7.82
N SER A 67 1.81 9.75 -7.28
CA SER A 67 0.67 9.33 -8.10
C SER A 67 0.05 10.53 -8.80
N ARG A 68 0.10 10.52 -10.13
CA ARG A 68 -0.69 11.41 -10.99
C ARG A 68 -1.99 10.74 -11.47
N ARG A 69 -2.35 9.60 -10.86
CA ARG A 69 -3.53 8.83 -11.26
C ARG A 69 -4.79 9.54 -10.78
N ALA A 70 -5.83 9.51 -11.62
CA ALA A 70 -7.18 9.89 -11.20
C ALA A 70 -7.63 9.04 -10.00
N ASP A 71 -8.45 9.62 -9.13
CA ASP A 71 -8.95 8.95 -7.93
C ASP A 71 -9.69 7.65 -8.26
N GLU A 72 -10.43 7.62 -9.37
CA GLU A 72 -11.11 6.42 -9.90
C GLU A 72 -10.15 5.26 -10.15
N HIS A 73 -8.93 5.51 -10.61
CA HIS A 73 -7.93 4.45 -10.83
C HIS A 73 -7.44 3.85 -9.50
N LEU A 74 -7.30 4.68 -8.46
CA LEU A 74 -6.92 4.22 -7.13
C LEU A 74 -8.07 3.47 -6.46
N ALA A 75 -9.31 3.91 -6.70
CA ALA A 75 -10.52 3.22 -6.27
C ALA A 75 -10.63 1.83 -6.93
N ALA A 76 -10.41 1.75 -8.24
CA ALA A 76 -10.41 0.48 -8.97
C ALA A 76 -9.30 -0.48 -8.48
N GLU A 77 -8.09 0.02 -8.23
CA GLU A 77 -7.00 -0.79 -7.66
C GLU A 77 -7.41 -1.39 -6.30
N ALA A 78 -7.91 -0.55 -5.38
CA ALA A 78 -8.32 -1.01 -4.05
C ALA A 78 -9.51 -1.98 -4.13
N ALA A 79 -10.48 -1.72 -5.01
CA ALA A 79 -11.62 -2.59 -5.23
C ALA A 79 -11.21 -3.96 -5.79
N TRP A 80 -10.26 -3.99 -6.73
CA TRP A 80 -9.79 -5.24 -7.32
C TRP A 80 -9.01 -6.08 -6.30
N LEU A 81 -8.15 -5.47 -5.49
CA LEU A 81 -7.45 -6.17 -4.40
C LEU A 81 -8.43 -6.75 -3.37
N ALA A 82 -9.50 -6.01 -3.04
CA ALA A 82 -10.56 -6.50 -2.17
C ALA A 82 -11.33 -7.68 -2.79
N ALA A 83 -11.62 -7.63 -4.10
CA ALA A 83 -12.26 -8.72 -4.83
C ALA A 83 -11.37 -9.97 -4.89
N LEU A 84 -10.08 -9.81 -5.21
CA LEU A 84 -9.10 -10.90 -5.21
C LEU A 84 -9.01 -11.58 -3.85
N GLY A 85 -8.97 -10.81 -2.76
CA GLY A 85 -8.91 -11.34 -1.40
C GLY A 85 -10.21 -12.00 -0.92
N ALA A 86 -11.34 -11.74 -1.58
CA ALA A 86 -12.62 -12.35 -1.28
C ALA A 86 -12.91 -13.60 -2.12
N ASP A 87 -12.19 -13.79 -3.23
CA ASP A 87 -12.35 -14.94 -4.12
C ASP A 87 -11.66 -16.18 -3.52
N PRO A 88 -12.41 -17.26 -3.19
CA PRO A 88 -11.83 -18.47 -2.62
C PRO A 88 -10.86 -19.17 -3.57
N VAL A 89 -11.13 -19.16 -4.87
CA VAL A 89 -10.27 -19.79 -5.88
C VAL A 89 -8.92 -19.09 -5.96
N VAL A 90 -8.92 -17.76 -5.83
CA VAL A 90 -7.68 -16.98 -5.77
C VAL A 90 -6.93 -17.30 -4.47
N SER A 91 -7.62 -17.26 -3.33
CA SER A 91 -7.02 -17.44 -2.00
C SER A 91 -6.44 -18.84 -1.76
N GLU A 92 -6.98 -19.87 -2.44
CA GLU A 92 -6.43 -21.23 -2.43
C GLU A 92 -5.13 -21.36 -3.24
N ARG A 93 -4.90 -20.47 -4.21
CA ARG A 93 -3.80 -20.57 -5.18
C ARG A 93 -2.65 -19.61 -4.87
N ILE A 94 -2.97 -18.40 -4.44
CA ILE A 94 -2.00 -17.34 -4.20
C ILE A 94 -2.37 -16.45 -3.02
N ALA A 95 -1.35 -15.94 -2.34
CA ALA A 95 -1.51 -14.88 -1.36
C ALA A 95 -1.50 -13.51 -2.06
N VAL A 96 -2.50 -12.69 -1.79
CA VAL A 96 -2.62 -11.31 -2.30
C VAL A 96 -2.72 -10.32 -1.14
N PRO A 97 -2.24 -9.07 -1.31
CA PRO A 97 -2.42 -8.06 -0.29
C PRO A 97 -3.91 -7.66 -0.25
N VAL A 98 -4.53 -7.78 0.93
CA VAL A 98 -5.96 -7.50 1.12
C VAL A 98 -6.13 -6.13 1.78
N PRO A 99 -6.88 -5.19 1.19
CA PRO A 99 -7.11 -3.88 1.79
C PRO A 99 -7.78 -3.99 3.15
N VAL A 100 -7.25 -3.27 4.14
CA VAL A 100 -7.92 -3.07 5.42
C VAL A 100 -8.92 -1.93 5.24
N ARG A 101 -10.15 -2.10 5.72
CA ARG A 101 -11.13 -1.00 5.71
C ARG A 101 -10.82 -0.01 6.82
N THR A 102 -11.04 1.27 6.56
CA THR A 102 -11.07 2.31 7.60
C THR A 102 -12.24 2.05 8.56
N ARG A 103 -12.29 2.78 9.69
CA ARG A 103 -13.43 2.73 10.62
C ARG A 103 -14.76 3.08 9.95
N GLU A 104 -14.72 3.90 8.90
CA GLU A 104 -15.89 4.30 8.11
C GLU A 104 -16.23 3.32 6.98
N GLY A 105 -15.44 2.26 6.81
CA GLY A 105 -15.68 1.21 5.81
C GLY A 105 -15.02 1.46 4.44
N SER A 106 -14.33 2.58 4.25
CA SER A 106 -13.61 2.90 3.01
C SER A 106 -12.40 1.99 2.82
N LEU A 107 -12.09 1.62 1.57
CA LEU A 107 -10.93 0.78 1.23
C LEU A 107 -9.59 1.54 1.23
N ARG A 108 -9.64 2.88 1.28
CA ARG A 108 -8.48 3.78 1.30
C ARG A 108 -8.83 5.03 2.10
N THR A 109 -7.80 5.79 2.46
CA THR A 109 -7.93 7.15 3.00
C THR A 109 -6.95 8.09 2.30
N SER A 110 -6.92 9.35 2.70
CA SER A 110 -5.89 10.31 2.32
C SER A 110 -5.43 11.10 3.53
N ALA A 111 -4.19 11.61 3.51
CA ALA A 111 -3.70 12.48 4.56
C ALA A 111 -2.89 13.64 3.99
N TRP A 112 -3.11 14.82 4.57
CA TRP A 112 -2.43 16.05 4.20
C TRP A 112 -0.92 15.97 4.37
N SER A 113 -0.19 16.40 3.35
CA SER A 113 1.26 16.56 3.34
C SER A 113 1.64 18.04 3.22
N ASP A 114 2.18 18.61 4.28
CA ASP A 114 2.64 20.01 4.31
C ASP A 114 3.72 20.28 3.24
N ASP A 115 4.60 19.31 2.98
CA ASP A 115 5.68 19.43 1.99
C ASP A 115 5.23 19.41 0.52
N LEU A 116 4.03 18.90 0.26
CA LEU A 116 3.48 18.76 -1.09
C LEU A 116 2.20 19.59 -1.27
N GLU A 117 1.76 20.27 -0.22
CA GLU A 117 0.53 21.07 -0.16
C GLU A 117 -0.68 20.33 -0.75
N ALA A 118 -0.79 19.04 -0.45
CA ALA A 118 -1.81 18.16 -0.99
C ALA A 118 -2.15 16.99 -0.08
N ASP A 119 -3.36 16.45 -0.23
CA ASP A 119 -3.76 15.16 0.34
C ASP A 119 -3.14 14.01 -0.46
N LEU A 120 -2.35 13.19 0.23
CA LEU A 120 -1.74 12.01 -0.37
C LEU A 120 -2.63 10.79 -0.15
N PRO A 121 -2.99 10.02 -1.20
CA PRO A 121 -3.73 8.79 -1.05
C PRO A 121 -2.94 7.73 -0.27
N VAL A 122 -3.59 7.10 0.70
CA VAL A 122 -3.00 6.05 1.55
C VAL A 122 -3.87 4.79 1.51
N LEU A 123 -3.20 3.66 1.25
CA LEU A 123 -3.80 2.34 1.27
C LEU A 123 -3.07 1.47 2.30
N VAL A 124 -3.82 0.84 3.22
CA VAL A 124 -3.30 -0.19 4.12
C VAL A 124 -3.77 -1.55 3.64
N THR A 125 -2.87 -2.51 3.54
CA THR A 125 -3.18 -3.90 3.19
C THR A 125 -2.65 -4.87 4.24
N SER A 126 -3.15 -6.10 4.22
CA SER A 126 -2.54 -7.23 4.93
C SER A 126 -1.05 -7.33 4.59
N TRP A 127 -0.26 -7.78 5.57
CA TRP A 127 1.14 -8.11 5.34
C TRP A 127 1.27 -9.45 4.63
N LEU A 128 2.05 -9.48 3.55
CA LEU A 128 2.44 -10.73 2.90
C LEU A 128 3.70 -11.29 3.59
N PRO A 129 3.62 -12.45 4.26
CA PRO A 129 4.79 -13.06 4.87
C PRO A 129 5.75 -13.57 3.78
N GLY A 130 7.02 -13.68 4.15
CA GLY A 130 8.06 -14.20 3.26
C GLY A 130 9.15 -13.17 2.98
N ARG A 131 10.05 -13.56 2.08
CA ARG A 131 11.18 -12.74 1.62
C ARG A 131 11.10 -12.59 0.11
N ASP A 132 11.66 -11.51 -0.40
CA ASP A 132 11.89 -11.35 -1.83
C ASP A 132 12.82 -12.48 -2.33
N LEU A 133 12.38 -13.19 -3.36
CA LEU A 133 13.14 -14.28 -3.97
C LEU A 133 14.34 -13.77 -4.77
N ARG A 134 14.32 -12.50 -5.23
CA ARG A 134 15.27 -11.87 -6.16
C ARG A 134 15.36 -12.60 -7.50
N GLU A 135 15.91 -13.80 -7.52
CA GLU A 135 16.04 -14.67 -8.69
C GLU A 135 15.27 -15.98 -8.44
N PRO A 136 14.18 -16.25 -9.18
CA PRO A 136 13.42 -17.48 -9.00
C PRO A 136 14.15 -18.68 -9.60
N ASP A 137 14.13 -19.80 -8.90
CA ASP A 137 14.45 -21.11 -9.46
C ASP A 137 13.27 -21.64 -10.31
N THR A 138 13.35 -22.89 -10.79
CA THR A 138 12.30 -23.49 -11.63
C THR A 138 10.95 -23.51 -10.91
N ASP A 139 10.92 -23.85 -9.62
CA ASP A 139 9.68 -23.91 -8.85
C ASP A 139 9.10 -22.51 -8.60
N GLY A 140 9.96 -21.52 -8.30
CA GLY A 140 9.57 -20.12 -8.19
C GLY A 140 9.03 -19.55 -9.50
N ALA A 141 9.63 -19.90 -10.63
CA ALA A 141 9.15 -19.49 -11.96
C ALA A 141 7.80 -20.14 -12.28
N PHE A 142 7.61 -21.41 -11.94
CA PHE A 142 6.32 -22.08 -12.08
C PHE A 142 5.24 -21.43 -11.19
N ALA A 143 5.55 -21.14 -9.93
CA ALA A 143 4.64 -20.47 -9.00
C ALA A 143 4.25 -19.06 -9.48
N LEU A 144 5.20 -18.30 -10.05
CA LEU A 144 4.90 -17.01 -10.69
C LEU A 144 3.96 -17.17 -11.88
N GLY A 145 4.11 -18.22 -12.68
CA GLY A 145 3.18 -18.56 -13.77
C GLY A 145 1.77 -18.84 -13.26
N VAL A 146 1.63 -19.65 -12.21
CA VAL A 146 0.35 -19.94 -11.56
C VAL A 146 -0.30 -18.65 -11.03
N ALA A 147 0.49 -17.78 -10.37
CA ALA A 147 0.01 -16.52 -9.86
C ALA A 147 -0.51 -15.61 -10.98
N THR A 148 0.26 -15.48 -12.06
CA THR A 148 -0.08 -14.65 -13.21
C THR A 148 -1.36 -15.14 -13.89
N ALA A 149 -1.48 -16.44 -14.14
CA ALA A 149 -2.69 -17.03 -14.72
C ALA A 149 -3.93 -16.81 -13.84
N THR A 150 -3.78 -17.01 -12.51
CA THR A 150 -4.86 -16.77 -11.55
C THR A 150 -5.35 -15.32 -11.58
N LEU A 151 -4.43 -14.35 -11.67
CA LEU A 151 -4.76 -12.94 -11.79
C LEU A 151 -5.46 -12.61 -13.13
N HIS A 152 -5.00 -13.18 -14.25
CA HIS A 152 -5.63 -13.00 -15.56
C HIS A 152 -7.06 -13.55 -15.59
N ASP A 153 -7.27 -14.76 -15.08
CA ASP A 153 -8.60 -15.38 -15.04
C ASP A 153 -9.57 -14.56 -14.18
N HIS A 154 -9.09 -14.00 -13.06
CA HIS A 154 -9.91 -13.12 -12.21
C HIS A 154 -10.21 -11.80 -12.92
N ALA A 155 -9.22 -11.16 -13.54
CA ALA A 155 -9.41 -9.93 -14.30
C ALA A 155 -10.43 -10.08 -15.44
N ALA A 156 -10.43 -11.22 -16.15
CA ALA A 156 -11.33 -11.46 -17.28
C ALA A 156 -12.82 -11.56 -16.90
N ARG A 157 -13.12 -11.91 -15.64
CA ARG A 157 -14.50 -12.07 -15.12
C ARG A 157 -14.94 -10.94 -14.18
N TRP A 158 -13.98 -10.13 -13.70
CA TRP A 158 -14.27 -9.08 -12.74
C TRP A 158 -14.88 -7.86 -13.43
N THR A 159 -15.91 -7.27 -12.82
CA THR A 159 -16.53 -6.02 -13.29
C THR A 159 -16.02 -4.87 -12.44
N LEU A 160 -15.58 -3.78 -13.09
CA LEU A 160 -15.16 -2.55 -12.40
C LEU A 160 -16.33 -1.97 -11.59
N PRO A 161 -16.04 -1.35 -10.42
CA PRO A 161 -17.03 -0.62 -9.63
C PRO A 161 -17.52 0.65 -10.33
#